data_AF-A0A067QXZ7-F1
#
_entry.id   AF-A0A067QXZ7-F1
#
_cell.length_a   1.000
_cell.length_b   1.000
_cell.length_c   1.000
_cell.angle_alpha   90.00
_cell.angle_beta   90.00
_cell.angle_gamma   90.00
#
_symmetry.space_group_name_H-M   'P 1'
#
loop_
_entity.id
_entity.type
_entity.pdbx_description
1 polymer ?
#
loop_
_entity_poly.entity_id
_entity_poly.type
_entity_poly.pdbx_seq_one_letter_code
_entity_poly.pdbx_strand_id
1 'polypeptide(L)'
;NVPNCVGCIDRKHIRLKCPEKSGTQFYNYKQFFPIVLQGVCNANYKFVCVDIGWHGKQSDGGTFAASSLYISLENGSSKLPQNANLSQTDVSLPHVLLGHGAYPLKTYLMKPH
;
A
#
# COMPACT_ATOMS: atom_id res chain seq x y z
N ASN A 1 9.28 -17.72 3.87
CA ASN A 1 7.86 -17.58 3.49
C ASN A 1 7.11 -17.05 4.68
N VAL A 2 6.31 -16.00 4.55
CA VAL A 2 5.51 -15.47 5.68
C VAL A 2 4.14 -16.15 5.64
N PRO A 3 3.73 -16.85 6.70
CA PRO A 3 2.44 -17.53 6.71
C PRO A 3 1.28 -16.52 6.61
N ASN A 4 0.17 -16.94 5.99
CA ASN A 4 -1.04 -16.13 5.78
C ASN A 4 -0.79 -14.77 5.07
N CYS A 5 0.35 -14.61 4.38
CA CYS A 5 0.61 -13.46 3.53
C CYS A 5 -0.28 -13.51 2.30
N VAL A 6 -1.10 -12.48 2.08
CA VAL A 6 -1.99 -12.37 0.92
C VAL A 6 -1.46 -11.45 -0.18
N GLY A 7 -0.45 -10.66 0.13
CA GLY A 7 0.20 -9.78 -0.82
C GLY A 7 1.17 -8.80 -0.19
N CYS A 8 1.85 -8.07 -1.05
CA CYS A 8 2.78 -7.01 -0.66
C CYS A 8 2.25 -5.66 -1.12
N ILE A 9 2.38 -4.64 -0.26
CA ILE A 9 2.05 -3.25 -0.55
C ILE A 9 3.33 -2.43 -0.65
N ASP A 10 3.42 -1.63 -1.70
CA ASP A 10 4.51 -0.67 -1.86
C ASP A 10 4.04 0.56 -2.63
N ARG A 11 4.83 1.64 -2.56
CA ARG A 11 4.59 2.85 -3.35
C ARG A 11 5.69 3.08 -4.38
N LYS A 12 5.31 3.77 -5.45
CA LYS A 12 6.24 4.24 -6.47
C LYS A 12 5.91 5.67 -6.87
N HIS A 13 6.95 6.51 -6.92
CA HIS A 13 6.85 7.83 -7.53
C HIS A 13 6.91 7.69 -9.06
N ILE A 14 5.82 8.04 -9.73
CA ILE A 14 5.73 8.09 -11.18
C ILE A 14 5.93 9.54 -11.61
N ARG A 15 6.79 9.74 -12.61
CA ARG A 15 7.03 11.07 -13.18
C ARG A 15 5.91 11.39 -14.16
N LEU A 16 5.15 12.45 -13.89
CA LEU A 16 4.22 13.02 -14.87
C LEU A 16 4.88 14.15 -15.64
N LYS A 17 4.57 14.22 -16.94
CA LYS A 17 4.79 15.42 -17.76
C LYS A 17 3.86 16.51 -17.24
N CYS A 18 4.38 17.73 -17.08
CA CYS A 18 3.65 18.89 -16.59
C CYS A 18 2.29 19.03 -17.30
N PRO A 19 1.15 18.93 -16.58
CA PRO A 19 -0.14 19.27 -17.14
C PRO A 19 -0.18 20.79 -17.42
N GLU A 20 -0.78 21.20 -18.53
CA GLU A 20 -0.87 22.62 -18.89
C GLU A 20 -1.57 23.42 -17.77
N LYS A 21 -1.04 24.60 -17.44
CA LYS A 21 -1.58 25.56 -16.43
C LYS A 21 -1.48 25.13 -14.94
N SER A 22 -0.59 24.19 -14.57
CA SER A 22 -0.51 23.64 -13.19
C SER A 22 0.20 24.50 -12.12
N GLY A 23 0.75 25.67 -12.47
CA GLY A 23 1.53 26.51 -11.53
C GLY A 23 2.80 25.82 -10.97
N THR A 24 3.42 26.39 -9.93
CA THR A 24 4.67 25.87 -9.32
C THR A 24 4.45 24.91 -8.14
N GLN A 25 3.22 24.69 -7.69
CA GLN A 25 2.90 23.88 -6.49
C GLN A 25 3.32 22.41 -6.58
N PHE A 26 3.60 21.92 -7.77
CA PHE A 26 4.04 20.55 -8.04
C PHE A 26 5.44 20.47 -8.66
N TYR A 27 6.16 21.61 -8.73
CA TYR A 27 7.48 21.70 -9.33
C TYR A 27 8.55 21.25 -8.32
N ASN A 28 9.02 20.00 -8.45
CA ASN A 28 10.16 19.50 -7.68
C ASN A 28 11.49 19.98 -8.31
N TYR A 29 12.59 20.02 -7.54
CA TYR A 29 13.95 20.39 -7.96
C TYR A 29 14.47 19.62 -9.20
N LYS A 30 13.90 18.45 -9.49
CA LYS A 30 14.18 17.62 -10.67
C LYS A 30 13.24 17.88 -11.87
N GLN A 31 12.48 18.97 -11.85
CA GLN A 31 11.57 19.42 -12.92
C GLN A 31 10.48 18.41 -13.35
N PHE A 32 9.89 17.68 -12.42
CA PHE A 32 8.75 16.80 -12.71
C PHE A 32 7.67 16.84 -11.62
N PHE A 33 6.47 16.42 -11.99
CA PHE A 33 5.29 16.32 -11.14
C PHE A 33 5.18 14.87 -10.64
N PRO A 34 5.65 14.53 -9.42
CA PRO A 34 5.51 13.16 -8.90
C PRO A 34 4.06 12.88 -8.55
N ILE A 35 3.46 11.89 -9.21
CA ILE A 35 2.26 11.22 -8.72
C ILE A 35 2.69 9.95 -7.99
N VAL A 36 2.16 9.72 -6.80
CA VAL A 36 2.40 8.46 -6.09
C VAL A 36 1.39 7.44 -6.59
N LEU A 37 1.90 6.27 -6.93
CA LEU A 37 1.13 5.04 -7.11
C LEU A 37 1.39 4.15 -5.90
N GLN A 38 0.35 3.75 -5.19
CA GLN A 38 0.40 2.70 -4.17
C GLN A 38 -0.27 1.45 -4.73
N GLY A 39 0.44 0.32 -4.72
CA GLY A 39 -0.06 -0.93 -5.29
C GLY A 39 0.01 -2.08 -4.30
N VAL A 40 -0.98 -2.96 -4.35
CA VAL A 40 -0.96 -4.26 -3.68
C VAL A 40 -0.83 -5.36 -4.72
N CYS A 41 0.20 -6.19 -4.59
CA CYS A 41 0.45 -7.33 -5.46
C CYS A 41 0.24 -8.64 -4.69
N ASN A 42 -0.52 -9.57 -5.26
CA ASN A 42 -0.76 -10.89 -4.65
C ASN A 42 0.33 -11.91 -5.02
N ALA A 43 0.24 -13.11 -4.44
CA ALA A 43 1.18 -14.21 -4.70
C ALA A 43 1.25 -14.67 -6.18
N ASN A 44 0.25 -14.32 -7.00
CA ASN A 44 0.22 -14.62 -8.43
C ASN A 44 0.82 -13.50 -9.29
N TYR A 45 1.57 -12.57 -8.68
CA TYR A 45 2.15 -11.40 -9.34
C TYR A 45 1.12 -10.49 -10.02
N LYS A 46 -0.12 -10.46 -9.51
CA LYS A 46 -1.19 -9.59 -10.02
C LYS A 46 -1.44 -8.44 -9.06
N PHE A 47 -1.56 -7.23 -9.61
CA PHE A 47 -2.07 -6.09 -8.85
C PHE A 47 -3.56 -6.29 -8.55
N VAL A 48 -3.90 -6.33 -7.26
CA VAL A 48 -5.28 -6.49 -6.78
C VAL A 48 -5.89 -5.17 -6.30
N CYS A 49 -5.04 -4.19 -6.01
CA CYS A 49 -5.44 -2.84 -5.65
C CYS A 49 -4.36 -1.88 -6.15
N VAL A 50 -4.79 -0.76 -6.73
CA VAL A 50 -3.91 0.32 -7.17
C VAL A 50 -4.59 1.63 -6.84
N ASP A 51 -3.92 2.49 -6.07
CA ASP A 51 -4.36 3.82 -5.70
C ASP A 51 -3.37 4.86 -6.27
N ILE A 52 -3.88 5.83 -7.02
CA ILE A 52 -3.09 6.80 -7.82
C ILE A 52 -3.67 8.18 -7.57
N GLY A 53 -2.82 9.18 -7.35
CA GLY A 53 -3.27 10.57 -7.23
C GLY A 53 -2.55 11.39 -6.17
N TRP A 54 -1.79 10.74 -5.29
CA TRP A 54 -1.21 11.43 -4.13
C TRP A 54 0.00 12.27 -4.53
N HIS A 55 0.12 13.44 -3.90
CA HIS A 55 1.25 14.34 -4.11
C HIS A 55 2.54 13.71 -3.59
N GLY A 56 3.62 13.77 -4.37
CA GLY A 56 4.89 13.10 -4.05
C GLY A 56 5.67 13.55 -2.82
N LYS A 57 5.13 14.43 -1.96
CA LYS A 57 5.73 14.81 -0.67
C LYS A 57 5.24 13.98 0.51
N GLN A 58 4.21 13.16 0.33
CA GLN A 58 3.61 12.37 1.41
C GLN A 58 4.47 11.13 1.72
N SER A 59 4.51 10.66 2.97
CA SER A 59 5.21 9.42 3.35
C SER A 59 4.45 8.17 2.90
N ASP A 60 5.06 6.97 2.99
CA ASP A 60 4.38 5.69 2.75
C ASP A 60 3.14 5.55 3.61
N GLY A 61 3.31 5.65 4.93
CA GLY A 61 2.19 5.59 5.89
C GLY A 61 1.17 6.72 5.70
N GLY A 62 1.60 7.91 5.28
CA GLY A 62 0.69 9.02 4.98
C GLY A 62 -0.17 8.77 3.74
N THR A 63 0.43 8.21 2.68
CA THR A 63 -0.27 7.82 1.45
C THR A 63 -1.24 6.68 1.76
N PHE A 64 -0.80 5.71 2.55
CA PHE A 64 -1.61 4.59 3.01
C PHE A 64 -2.83 5.07 3.80
N ALA A 65 -2.64 5.87 4.85
CA ALA A 65 -3.72 6.34 5.72
C ALA A 65 -4.80 7.15 4.99
N ALA A 66 -4.46 7.75 3.85
CA ALA A 66 -5.38 8.51 3.03
C ALA A 66 -6.00 7.68 1.88
N SER A 67 -5.46 6.49 1.60
CA SER A 67 -5.90 5.62 0.50
C SER A 67 -7.28 5.00 0.71
N SER A 68 -7.97 4.73 -0.39
CA SER A 68 -9.24 3.98 -0.40
C SER A 68 -9.09 2.58 0.22
N LEU A 69 -7.91 1.97 0.05
CA LEU A 69 -7.55 0.70 0.63
C LEU A 69 -7.56 0.74 2.16
N TYR A 70 -6.97 1.78 2.77
CA TYR A 70 -6.96 1.93 4.23
C TYR A 70 -8.38 2.04 4.80
N ILE A 71 -9.22 2.88 4.18
CA ILE A 71 -10.64 3.02 4.57
C ILE A 71 -11.35 1.66 4.47
N SER A 72 -11.10 0.91 3.40
CA SER A 72 -11.72 -0.40 3.21
C SER A 72 -11.29 -1.43 4.27
N LEU A 73 -9.99 -1.45 4.61
CA LEU A 73 -9.40 -2.32 5.63
C LEU A 73 -9.92 -1.98 7.04
N GLU A 74 -9.92 -0.71 7.42
CA GLU A 74 -10.40 -0.25 8.74
C GLU A 74 -11.90 -0.50 8.93
N ASN A 75 -12.71 -0.34 7.89
CA ASN A 75 -14.15 -0.60 7.94
C ASN A 75 -14.51 -2.10 7.83
N GLY A 76 -13.51 -3.00 7.72
CA GLY A 76 -13.75 -4.44 7.53
C GLY A 76 -14.44 -4.80 6.21
N SER A 77 -14.46 -3.87 5.26
CA SER A 77 -15.09 -4.03 3.94
C SER A 77 -14.14 -4.63 2.89
N SER A 78 -12.85 -4.71 3.23
CA SER A 78 -11.83 -5.37 2.41
C SER A 78 -12.07 -6.88 2.35
N LYS A 79 -11.90 -7.48 1.17
CA LYS A 79 -12.02 -8.95 0.95
C LYS A 79 -10.81 -9.74 1.49
N LEU A 80 -10.24 -9.35 2.63
CA LEU A 80 -9.23 -10.18 3.28
C LEU A 80 -9.88 -11.48 3.78
N PRO A 81 -9.25 -12.64 3.57
CA PRO A 81 -9.76 -13.88 4.14
C PRO A 81 -9.74 -13.81 5.68
N GLN A 82 -10.66 -14.53 6.32
CA GLN A 82 -10.67 -14.68 7.77
C GLN A 82 -9.38 -15.35 8.26
N ASN A 83 -9.12 -15.27 9.57
CA ASN A 83 -7.96 -15.89 10.18
C ASN A 83 -7.85 -17.37 9.80
N ALA A 84 -6.63 -17.82 9.55
CA ALA A 84 -6.33 -19.21 9.23
C ALA A 84 -5.30 -19.76 10.20
N ASN A 85 -5.45 -21.05 10.51
CA ASN A 85 -4.49 -21.76 11.34
C ASN A 85 -3.16 -21.88 10.60
N LEU A 86 -2.09 -21.61 11.33
CA LEU A 86 -0.74 -21.95 10.88
C LEU A 86 -0.65 -23.46 10.65
N SER A 87 -0.03 -23.85 9.54
CA SER A 87 0.14 -25.26 9.19
C SER A 87 0.74 -26.04 10.36
N GLN A 88 0.10 -27.15 10.72
CA GLN A 88 0.53 -28.07 11.78
C GLN A 88 0.44 -27.49 13.21
N THR A 89 -0.35 -26.43 13.43
CA THR A 89 -0.62 -25.88 14.77
C THR A 89 -2.07 -25.43 14.93
N ASP A 90 -2.53 -25.29 16.17
CA ASP A 90 -3.82 -24.66 16.51
C ASP A 90 -3.72 -23.12 16.64
N VAL A 91 -2.60 -22.53 16.21
CA VAL A 91 -2.39 -21.08 16.27
C VAL A 91 -3.08 -20.42 15.08
N SER A 92 -4.17 -19.72 15.34
CA SER A 92 -4.90 -18.94 14.34
C SER A 92 -4.29 -17.55 14.17
N LEU A 93 -3.88 -17.21 12.94
CA LEU A 93 -3.32 -15.89 12.62
C LEU A 93 -4.14 -15.19 11.53
N PRO A 94 -4.20 -13.85 11.56
CA PRO A 94 -4.83 -13.08 10.50
C PRO A 94 -4.08 -13.21 9.18
N HIS A 95 -4.80 -12.96 8.10
CA HIS A 95 -4.19 -12.71 6.80
C HIS A 95 -3.66 -11.29 6.74
N VAL A 96 -2.41 -11.14 6.28
CA VAL A 96 -1.69 -9.86 6.34
C VAL A 96 -1.11 -9.46 4.99
N LEU A 97 -1.05 -8.15 4.77
CA LEU A 97 -0.22 -7.53 3.76
C LEU A 97 1.19 -7.29 4.31
N LEU A 98 2.20 -7.39 3.46
CA LEU A 98 3.57 -7.02 3.79
C LEU A 98 3.91 -5.65 3.18
N GLY A 99 4.28 -4.68 4.01
CA GLY A 99 4.68 -3.35 3.57
C GLY A 99 6.13 -3.03 3.92
N HIS A 100 6.71 -2.02 3.26
CA HIS A 100 8.01 -1.48 3.62
C HIS A 100 8.01 -0.88 5.06
N GLY A 101 9.19 -0.70 5.68
CA GLY A 101 9.33 -0.26 7.08
C GLY A 101 8.67 1.08 7.45
N ALA A 102 8.34 1.90 6.44
CA ALA A 102 7.65 3.17 6.59
C ALA A 102 6.11 3.07 6.67
N TYR A 103 5.55 1.86 6.50
CA TYR A 103 4.14 1.58 6.74
C TYR A 103 3.87 1.34 8.24
N PRO A 104 2.66 1.66 8.75
CA PRO A 104 2.28 1.37 10.13
C PRO A 104 2.11 -0.13 10.35
N LEU A 105 2.38 -0.60 11.58
CA LEU A 105 2.06 -1.96 12.00
C LEU A 105 0.56 -2.04 12.34
N LYS A 106 -0.17 -2.95 11.71
CA LYS A 106 -1.60 -3.22 11.94
C LYS A 106 -1.88 -4.73 11.95
N THR A 107 -3.06 -5.13 12.40
CA THR A 107 -3.50 -6.55 12.39
C THR A 107 -3.55 -7.15 10.98
N TYR A 108 -3.70 -6.32 9.95
CA TYR A 108 -3.75 -6.69 8.54
C TYR A 108 -2.52 -6.22 7.74
N LEU A 109 -1.52 -5.58 8.38
CA LEU A 109 -0.33 -5.02 7.71
C LEU A 109 0.91 -5.20 8.58
N MET A 110 1.83 -6.05 8.12
CA MET A 110 3.14 -6.29 8.75
C MET A 110 4.25 -5.59 7.97
N LYS A 111 5.32 -5.22 8.68
CA LYS A 111 6.55 -4.66 8.11
C LYS A 111 7.74 -5.54 8.46
N PRO A 112 8.75 -5.68 7.58
CA PRO A 112 9.98 -6.38 7.91
C PRO A 112 10.76 -5.63 9.00
N HIS A 113 11.50 -6.39 9.81
CA HIS A 113 12.41 -5.88 10.83
C HIS A 113 13.77 -5.50 10.23
#